data_AF-A0AA43CGP9-F1
#
_entry.id   AF-A0AA43CGP9-F1
#
_cell.length_a   1.000
_cell.length_b   1.000
_cell.length_c   1.000
_cell.angle_alpha   90.00
_cell.angle_beta   90.00
_cell.angle_gamma   90.00
#
_symmetry.space_group_name_H-M   'P 1'
#
loop_
_entity.id
_entity.type
_entity.pdbx_description
1 polymer ?
#
loop_
_entity_poly.entity_id
_entity_poly.type
_entity_poly.pdbx_seq_one_letter_code
_entity_poly.pdbx_strand_id
1 'polypeptide(L)'
;MKTQLRLLLNSFSAFLNSKSGNIVPTFLRNLKWPKALKFILPRALELKIEITFTLIILVVLSAFNFYGMHTDRFYFGIPENYVFTGLALLNIWYVRHLWRRLNDHGVSNKRIRKMELIMYAVWFGYGYLMVDVIIGLQETRDLKNYIVADSFFVRSYCMIVLYGLLMLLSLRTFLHRKALFGSFSFKNSTEDLDNWSPADMSE
;
A
#
# COMPACT_ATOMS: atom_id res chain seq x y z
N MET A 1 24.61 40.10 -15.66
CA MET A 1 23.62 39.29 -14.93
C MET A 1 22.29 40.00 -14.62
N LYS A 2 22.26 41.30 -14.27
CA LYS A 2 20.99 42.02 -13.96
C LYS A 2 20.02 42.20 -15.14
N THR A 3 20.50 42.19 -16.38
CA THR A 3 19.69 42.42 -17.59
C THR A 3 18.86 41.20 -18.00
N GLN A 4 19.39 39.99 -17.83
CA GLN A 4 18.68 38.74 -18.13
C GLN A 4 17.58 38.44 -17.10
N LEU A 5 17.82 38.79 -15.83
CA LEU A 5 16.82 38.61 -14.77
C LEU A 5 15.62 39.56 -14.93
N ARG A 6 15.82 40.77 -15.45
CA ARG A 6 14.73 41.71 -15.79
C ARG A 6 13.91 41.25 -16.99
N LEU A 7 14.51 40.61 -17.99
CA LEU A 7 13.78 40.03 -19.11
C LEU A 7 12.90 38.86 -18.69
N LEU A 8 13.42 38.00 -17.80
CA LEU A 8 12.63 36.89 -17.24
C LEU A 8 11.48 37.39 -16.35
N LEU A 9 11.73 38.35 -15.46
CA LEU A 9 10.68 38.93 -14.61
C LEU A 9 9.60 39.66 -15.42
N ASN A 10 9.98 40.35 -16.50
CA ASN A 10 9.01 41.01 -17.38
C ASN A 10 8.17 39.98 -18.15
N SER A 11 8.77 38.89 -18.65
CA SER A 11 8.01 37.80 -19.30
C SER A 11 7.07 37.05 -18.34
N PHE A 12 7.46 36.93 -17.07
CA PHE A 12 6.67 36.25 -16.05
C PHE A 12 5.51 37.12 -15.55
N SER A 13 5.73 38.43 -15.44
CA SER A 13 4.65 39.38 -15.12
C SER A 13 3.61 39.51 -16.24
N ALA A 14 4.04 39.41 -17.51
CA ALA A 14 3.14 39.37 -18.67
C ALA A 14 2.32 38.07 -18.71
N PHE A 15 2.90 36.95 -18.25
CA PHE A 15 2.21 35.67 -18.14
C PHE A 15 1.14 35.66 -17.04
N LEU A 16 1.40 36.29 -15.90
CA LEU A 16 0.45 36.35 -14.78
C LEU A 16 -0.68 37.38 -14.98
N ASN A 17 -0.46 38.41 -15.81
CA ASN A 17 -1.46 39.46 -16.06
C ASN A 17 -2.41 39.16 -17.24
N SER A 18 -2.27 38.00 -17.90
CA SER A 18 -3.17 37.54 -18.95
C SER A 18 -4.47 37.00 -18.37
N LYS A 19 -5.39 37.92 -18.04
CA LYS A 19 -6.76 37.66 -17.63
C LYS A 19 -7.50 36.82 -18.69
N SER A 20 -7.99 35.65 -18.28
CA SER A 20 -9.00 34.82 -18.98
C SER A 20 -8.61 34.19 -20.32
N GLY A 21 -8.60 32.85 -20.35
CA GLY A 21 -8.87 32.08 -21.56
C GLY A 21 -7.73 31.18 -22.04
N ASN A 22 -7.80 29.88 -21.69
CA ASN A 22 -7.30 28.74 -22.48
C ASN A 22 -6.00 28.94 -23.28
N ILE A 23 -4.85 29.04 -22.61
CA ILE A 23 -3.55 28.86 -23.26
C ILE A 23 -2.94 27.55 -22.76
N VAL A 24 -3.56 26.44 -23.16
CA VAL A 24 -2.82 25.18 -23.26
C VAL A 24 -1.95 25.30 -24.52
N PRO A 25 -0.61 25.26 -24.42
CA PRO A 25 0.27 25.44 -25.57
C PRO A 25 -0.09 24.44 -26.68
N THR A 26 -0.15 24.94 -27.93
CA THR A 26 -0.64 24.22 -29.11
C THR A 26 0.08 22.89 -29.35
N PHE A 27 1.32 22.76 -28.87
CA PHE A 27 2.10 21.52 -28.89
C PHE A 27 1.45 20.38 -28.07
N LEU A 28 0.79 20.68 -26.95
CA LEU A 28 0.07 19.70 -26.13
C LEU A 28 -1.29 19.30 -26.73
N ARG A 29 -1.80 20.07 -27.71
CA ARG A 29 -3.12 19.83 -28.34
C ARG A 29 -3.06 18.76 -29.44
N ASN A 30 -1.91 18.61 -30.10
CA ASN A 30 -1.71 17.65 -31.19
C ASN A 30 -0.93 16.39 -30.78
N LEU A 31 -0.54 16.27 -29.51
CA LEU A 31 -0.01 15.02 -28.99
C LEU A 31 -1.16 14.03 -28.86
N LYS A 32 -1.39 13.22 -29.89
CA LYS A 32 -2.31 12.07 -29.85
C LYS A 32 -1.80 11.08 -28.81
N TRP A 33 -2.16 11.32 -27.56
CA TRP A 33 -1.91 10.38 -26.48
C TRP A 33 -2.53 9.05 -26.90
N PRO A 34 -1.75 7.94 -26.97
CA PRO A 34 -2.32 6.64 -27.26
C PRO A 34 -3.42 6.39 -26.22
N LYS A 35 -4.59 5.91 -26.66
CA LYS A 35 -5.77 5.71 -25.79
C LYS A 35 -5.43 4.94 -24.51
N ALA A 36 -4.41 4.09 -24.56
CA ALA A 36 -3.80 3.42 -23.41
C ALA A 36 -3.31 4.39 -22.32
N LEU A 37 -2.60 5.47 -22.64
CA LEU A 37 -2.08 6.41 -21.65
C LEU A 37 -3.19 7.17 -20.92
N LYS A 38 -4.29 7.49 -21.60
CA LYS A 38 -5.46 8.16 -20.99
C LYS A 38 -6.15 7.29 -19.94
N PHE A 39 -6.00 5.97 -20.02
CA PHE A 39 -6.56 4.99 -19.09
C PHE A 39 -5.58 4.52 -18.01
N ILE A 40 -4.28 4.51 -18.33
CA ILE A 40 -3.21 4.06 -17.41
C ILE A 40 -2.80 5.17 -16.42
N LEU A 41 -2.78 6.45 -16.84
CA LEU A 41 -2.38 7.56 -15.97
C LEU A 41 -3.18 7.71 -14.66
N PRO A 42 -4.54 7.70 -14.67
CA PRO A 42 -5.31 7.86 -13.43
C PRO A 42 -5.06 6.71 -12.45
N ARG A 43 -4.98 5.47 -12.96
CA ARG A 43 -4.71 4.27 -12.15
C ARG A 43 -3.32 4.26 -11.50
N ALA A 44 -2.30 4.75 -12.21
CA ALA A 44 -0.96 4.83 -11.66
C ALA A 44 -0.84 5.88 -10.54
N LEU A 45 -1.58 6.98 -10.63
CA LEU A 45 -1.65 8.00 -9.58
C LEU A 45 -2.45 7.50 -8.37
N GLU A 46 -3.56 6.80 -8.59
CA GLU A 46 -4.35 6.17 -7.53
C GLU A 46 -3.50 5.17 -6.71
N LEU A 47 -2.66 4.37 -7.37
CA LEU A 47 -1.72 3.47 -6.69
C LEU A 47 -0.69 4.22 -5.84
N LYS A 48 -0.12 5.32 -6.33
CA LYS A 48 0.84 6.10 -5.54
C LYS A 48 0.26 6.55 -4.21
N ILE A 49 -0.99 7.01 -4.25
CA ILE A 49 -1.70 7.51 -3.08
C ILE A 49 -2.01 6.34 -2.13
N GLU A 50 -2.57 5.25 -2.64
CA GLU A 50 -2.87 4.04 -1.85
C GLU A 50 -1.63 3.48 -1.14
N ILE A 51 -0.51 3.42 -1.86
CA ILE A 51 0.78 2.95 -1.31
C ILE A 51 1.27 3.89 -0.20
N THR A 52 1.17 5.20 -0.41
CA THR A 52 1.61 6.20 0.57
C THR A 52 0.76 6.12 1.84
N PHE A 53 -0.56 6.05 1.70
CA PHE A 53 -1.47 5.87 2.84
C PHE A 53 -1.19 4.56 3.58
N THR A 54 -1.01 3.45 2.86
CA THR A 54 -0.67 2.15 3.46
C THR A 54 0.63 2.25 4.27
N LEU A 55 1.66 2.90 3.73
CA LEU A 55 2.93 3.08 4.43
C LEU A 55 2.78 3.91 5.71
N ILE A 56 2.05 5.03 5.66
CA ILE A 56 1.79 5.88 6.83
C ILE A 56 1.07 5.08 7.91
N ILE A 57 0.02 4.35 7.54
CA ILE A 57 -0.77 3.52 8.46
C ILE A 57 0.11 2.45 9.10
N LEU A 58 0.96 1.76 8.33
CA LEU A 58 1.88 0.75 8.86
C LEU A 58 2.87 1.34 9.87
N VAL A 59 3.44 2.52 9.60
CA VAL A 59 4.37 3.18 10.53
C VAL A 59 3.66 3.56 11.84
N VAL A 60 2.47 4.16 11.74
CA VAL A 60 1.68 4.57 12.91
C VAL A 60 1.27 3.36 13.75
N LEU A 61 0.75 2.30 13.12
CA LEU A 61 0.39 1.07 13.82
C LEU A 61 1.61 0.38 14.44
N SER A 62 2.78 0.40 13.78
CA SER A 62 4.01 -0.15 14.37
C SER A 62 4.34 0.59 15.66
N ALA A 63 4.28 1.93 15.67
CA ALA A 63 4.52 2.71 16.88
C ALA A 63 3.51 2.37 18.00
N PHE A 64 2.23 2.21 17.66
CA PHE A 64 1.20 1.82 18.64
C PHE A 64 1.39 0.39 19.18
N ASN A 65 1.85 -0.57 18.38
CA ASN A 65 2.11 -1.93 18.84
C ASN A 65 3.30 -2.02 19.83
N PHE A 66 4.27 -1.11 19.76
CA PHE A 66 5.35 -1.05 20.76
C PHE A 66 4.96 -0.28 22.02
N TYR A 67 3.84 0.42 21.99
CA TYR A 67 3.37 1.18 23.12
C TYR A 67 2.51 0.27 24.01
N GLY A 68 2.83 0.21 25.31
CA GLY A 68 2.13 -0.64 26.26
C GLY A 68 0.63 -0.42 26.22
N MET A 69 -0.14 -1.51 26.13
CA MET A 69 -1.60 -1.44 26.09
C MET A 69 -2.14 -0.79 27.37
N HIS A 70 -1.63 -1.18 28.54
CA HIS A 70 -2.12 -0.69 29.84
C HIS A 70 -1.23 0.36 30.51
N THR A 71 -0.09 0.72 29.92
CA THR A 71 0.87 1.65 30.53
C THR A 71 1.36 2.68 29.52
N ASP A 72 1.69 3.89 30.00
CA ASP A 72 2.20 4.97 29.16
C ASP A 72 3.71 4.84 28.84
N ARG A 73 4.17 3.62 28.52
CA ARG A 73 5.58 3.31 28.25
C ARG A 73 5.74 2.43 27.01
N PHE A 74 6.88 2.58 26.34
CA PHE A 74 7.26 1.73 25.22
C PHE A 74 7.96 0.45 25.70
N TYR A 75 7.60 -0.68 25.09
CA TYR A 75 8.20 -1.99 25.36
C TYR A 75 8.81 -2.57 24.10
N PHE A 76 10.13 -2.44 23.97
CA PHE A 76 10.90 -3.02 22.86
C PHE A 76 11.40 -4.44 23.14
N GLY A 77 11.30 -4.93 24.38
CA GLY A 77 11.79 -6.25 24.77
C GLY A 77 10.78 -7.39 24.63
N ILE A 78 9.54 -7.10 24.26
CA ILE A 78 8.45 -8.09 24.20
C ILE A 78 8.31 -8.60 22.76
N PRO A 79 8.57 -9.90 22.50
CA PRO A 79 8.49 -10.47 21.15
C PRO A 79 7.12 -10.31 20.47
N GLU A 80 6.04 -10.33 21.26
CA GLU A 80 4.66 -10.20 20.78
C GLU A 80 4.44 -8.88 20.01
N ASN A 81 5.06 -7.79 20.45
CA ASN A 81 4.98 -6.47 19.79
C ASN A 81 5.61 -6.47 18.39
N TYR A 82 6.50 -7.43 18.09
CA TYR A 82 7.14 -7.56 16.78
C TYR A 82 6.29 -8.33 15.77
N VAL A 83 5.22 -9.02 16.19
CA VAL A 83 4.34 -9.77 15.29
C VAL A 83 3.75 -8.84 14.23
N PHE A 84 3.19 -7.70 14.66
CA PHE A 84 2.69 -6.69 13.72
C PHE A 84 3.78 -6.16 12.80
N THR A 85 4.96 -5.84 13.35
CA THR A 85 6.08 -5.30 12.58
C THR A 85 6.56 -6.29 11.51
N GLY A 86 6.58 -7.58 11.80
CA GLY A 86 6.87 -8.63 10.81
C GLY A 86 5.85 -8.66 9.67
N LEU A 87 4.56 -8.61 10.00
CA LEU A 87 3.48 -8.54 9.02
C LEU A 87 3.55 -7.25 8.17
N ALA A 88 3.88 -6.11 8.80
CA ALA A 88 4.07 -4.84 8.13
C ALA A 88 5.21 -4.90 7.10
N LEU A 89 6.33 -5.53 7.43
CA LEU A 89 7.45 -5.71 6.51
C LEU A 89 7.06 -6.56 5.29
N LEU A 90 6.30 -7.64 5.48
CA LEU A 90 5.78 -8.46 4.38
C LEU A 90 4.85 -7.64 3.46
N ASN A 91 4.01 -6.79 4.03
CA ASN A 91 3.12 -5.92 3.27
C ASN A 91 3.88 -4.87 2.46
N ILE A 92 4.85 -4.18 3.08
CA ILE A 92 5.74 -3.23 2.39
C ILE A 92 6.49 -3.94 1.25
N TRP A 93 6.96 -5.16 1.50
CA TRP A 93 7.65 -5.95 0.48
C TRP A 93 6.73 -6.23 -0.71
N TYR A 94 5.50 -6.69 -0.46
CA TYR A 94 4.50 -6.90 -1.52
C TYR A 94 4.21 -5.64 -2.33
N VAL A 95 3.90 -4.54 -1.65
CA VAL A 95 3.59 -3.25 -2.28
C VAL A 95 4.76 -2.77 -3.15
N ARG A 96 6.00 -2.91 -2.67
CA ARG A 96 7.21 -2.57 -3.43
C ARG A 96 7.36 -3.42 -4.69
N HIS A 97 7.04 -4.71 -4.65
CA HIS A 97 7.08 -5.58 -5.84
C HIS A 97 5.96 -5.24 -6.83
N LEU A 98 4.77 -4.89 -6.35
CA LEU A 98 3.67 -4.41 -7.19
C LEU A 98 4.05 -3.11 -7.91
N TRP A 99 4.64 -2.17 -7.17
CA TRP A 99 5.13 -0.90 -7.70
C TRP A 99 6.19 -1.09 -8.80
N ARG A 100 7.21 -1.91 -8.52
CA ARG A 100 8.28 -2.18 -9.50
C ARG A 100 7.73 -2.77 -10.79
N ARG A 101 6.72 -3.62 -10.71
CA ARG A 101 6.10 -4.20 -11.90
C ARG A 101 5.33 -3.19 -12.75
N LEU A 102 4.79 -2.14 -12.13
CA LEU A 102 4.11 -1.08 -12.87
C LEU A 102 5.09 -0.23 -13.67
N ASN A 103 6.29 -0.01 -13.14
CA ASN A 103 7.32 0.81 -13.78
C ASN A 103 8.20 0.01 -14.74
N ASP A 104 8.59 -1.20 -14.32
CA ASP A 104 9.45 -2.10 -15.08
C ASP A 104 8.65 -3.35 -15.42
N HIS A 105 8.40 -3.57 -16.72
CA HIS A 105 7.70 -4.76 -17.23
C HIS A 105 8.43 -6.11 -16.94
N GLY A 106 9.53 -6.11 -16.18
CA GLY A 106 10.44 -7.24 -16.00
C GLY A 106 10.13 -8.21 -14.85
N VAL A 107 9.10 -7.99 -14.03
CA VAL A 107 8.77 -8.94 -12.93
C VAL A 107 7.91 -10.09 -13.44
N SER A 108 8.40 -11.33 -13.31
CA SER A 108 7.67 -12.55 -13.71
C SER A 108 6.29 -12.67 -13.05
N ASN A 109 5.28 -13.06 -13.83
CA ASN A 109 3.91 -13.39 -13.36
C ASN A 109 3.91 -14.41 -12.21
N LYS A 110 4.79 -15.42 -12.26
CA LYS A 110 4.84 -16.50 -11.25
C LYS A 110 5.25 -15.99 -9.86
N ARG A 111 6.20 -15.04 -9.78
CA ARG A 111 6.70 -14.51 -8.49
C ARG A 111 5.65 -13.70 -7.74
N ILE A 112 4.92 -12.83 -8.44
CA ILE A 112 3.87 -12.00 -7.82
C ILE A 112 2.68 -12.84 -7.34
N ARG A 113 2.39 -13.96 -8.00
CA ARG A 113 1.35 -14.90 -7.57
C ARG A 113 1.65 -15.49 -6.19
N LYS A 114 2.89 -15.97 -5.96
CA LYS A 114 3.31 -16.49 -4.65
C LYS A 114 3.21 -15.42 -3.56
N MET A 115 3.60 -14.19 -3.88
CA MET A 115 3.56 -13.10 -2.90
C MET A 115 2.15 -12.67 -2.53
N GLU A 116 1.20 -12.70 -3.46
CA GLU A 116 -0.20 -12.42 -3.10
C GLU A 116 -0.78 -13.51 -2.19
N LEU A 117 -0.41 -14.78 -2.38
CA LEU A 117 -0.84 -15.84 -1.46
C LEU A 117 -0.34 -15.57 -0.03
N ILE A 118 0.92 -15.16 0.12
CA ILE A 118 1.47 -14.72 1.41
C ILE A 118 0.68 -13.53 1.95
N MET A 119 0.30 -12.58 1.09
CA MET A 119 -0.47 -11.42 1.51
C MET A 119 -1.89 -11.74 1.97
N TYR A 120 -2.51 -12.81 1.48
CA TYR A 120 -3.79 -13.27 2.04
C TYR A 120 -3.63 -13.74 3.48
N ALA A 121 -2.55 -14.48 3.80
CA ALA A 121 -2.24 -14.85 5.18
C ALA A 121 -1.95 -13.61 6.05
N VAL A 122 -1.20 -12.63 5.53
CA VAL A 122 -0.95 -11.36 6.22
C VAL A 122 -2.24 -10.59 6.50
N TRP A 123 -3.17 -10.59 5.54
CA TRP A 123 -4.48 -9.95 5.70
C TRP A 123 -5.30 -10.57 6.85
N PHE A 124 -5.32 -11.90 6.96
CA PHE A 124 -5.92 -12.58 8.10
C PHE A 124 -5.19 -12.26 9.42
N GLY A 125 -3.85 -12.15 9.39
CA GLY A 125 -3.05 -11.74 10.53
C GLY A 125 -3.45 -10.36 11.08
N TYR A 126 -3.76 -9.39 10.20
CA TYR A 126 -4.30 -8.10 10.64
C TYR A 126 -5.69 -8.23 11.28
N GLY A 127 -6.56 -9.08 10.72
CA GLY A 127 -7.86 -9.36 11.32
C GLY A 127 -7.73 -9.95 12.72
N TYR A 128 -6.81 -10.89 12.91
CA TYR A 128 -6.51 -11.47 14.22
C TYR A 128 -6.04 -10.40 15.22
N LEU A 129 -5.06 -9.57 14.85
CA LEU A 129 -4.56 -8.49 15.70
C LEU A 129 -5.64 -7.45 16.03
N MET A 130 -6.54 -7.17 15.10
CA MET A 130 -7.67 -6.27 15.34
C MET A 130 -8.65 -6.86 16.36
N VAL A 131 -8.95 -8.16 16.27
CA VAL A 131 -9.81 -8.86 17.22
C VAL A 131 -9.18 -8.88 18.61
N ASP A 132 -7.87 -9.10 18.70
CA ASP A 132 -7.13 -9.08 19.97
C ASP A 132 -7.29 -7.73 20.70
N VAL A 133 -7.14 -6.60 19.97
CA VAL A 133 -7.39 -5.26 20.53
C VAL A 133 -8.85 -5.08 20.99
N ILE A 134 -9.81 -5.64 20.25
CA ILE A 134 -11.24 -5.57 20.62
C ILE A 134 -11.50 -6.35 21.92
N ILE A 135 -10.96 -7.57 22.04
CA ILE A 135 -11.09 -8.41 23.23
C ILE A 135 -10.48 -7.68 24.43
N GLY A 136 -9.24 -7.18 24.32
CA GLY A 136 -8.60 -6.47 25.42
C GLY A 136 -9.34 -5.18 25.81
N LEU A 137 -10.04 -4.51 24.89
CA LEU A 137 -10.90 -3.37 25.20
C LEU A 137 -12.16 -3.77 25.97
N GLN A 138 -12.75 -4.93 25.66
CA GLN A 138 -13.91 -5.47 26.39
C GLN A 138 -13.52 -5.90 27.81
N GLU A 139 -12.46 -6.69 27.95
CA GLU A 139 -11.97 -7.15 29.25
C GLU A 139 -11.67 -5.98 30.18
N THR A 140 -10.98 -4.96 29.68
CA THR A 140 -10.62 -3.77 30.47
C THR A 140 -11.85 -2.97 30.93
N ARG A 141 -12.97 -3.00 30.20
CA ARG A 141 -14.22 -2.32 30.62
C ARG A 141 -14.90 -3.02 31.80
N ASP A 142 -14.78 -4.34 31.86
CA ASP A 142 -15.37 -5.14 32.93
C ASP A 142 -14.57 -5.03 34.24
N LEU A 143 -13.27 -4.73 34.13
CA LEU A 143 -12.36 -4.43 35.23
C LEU A 143 -12.51 -2.98 35.74
N LYS A 144 -13.68 -2.66 36.32
CA LYS A 144 -14.02 -1.32 36.88
C LYS A 144 -13.03 -0.71 37.90
N ASN A 145 -12.08 -1.49 38.42
CA ASN A 145 -11.23 -1.11 39.55
C ASN A 145 -9.71 -1.12 39.25
N TYR A 146 -9.28 -1.31 38.00
CA TYR A 146 -7.85 -1.27 37.65
C TYR A 146 -7.41 0.15 37.25
N ILE A 147 -6.23 0.58 37.69
CA ILE A 147 -5.62 1.86 37.28
C ILE A 147 -5.15 1.71 35.84
N VAL A 148 -6.02 2.02 34.89
CA VAL A 148 -5.71 2.03 33.46
C VAL A 148 -5.40 3.46 33.05
N ALA A 149 -4.42 3.66 32.16
CA ALA A 149 -4.13 4.97 31.61
C ALA A 149 -5.33 5.51 30.83
N ASP A 150 -5.70 6.78 31.03
CA ASP A 150 -6.83 7.43 30.35
C ASP A 150 -6.71 7.38 28.82
N SER A 151 -5.47 7.34 28.32
CA SER A 151 -5.12 7.28 26.91
C SER A 151 -5.45 5.92 26.26
N PHE A 152 -5.67 4.88 27.05
CA PHE A 152 -5.88 3.50 26.58
C PHE A 152 -7.07 3.39 25.63
N PHE A 153 -8.24 3.89 26.03
CA PHE A 153 -9.46 3.74 25.23
C PHE A 153 -9.34 4.43 23.88
N VAL A 154 -8.87 5.69 23.88
CA VAL A 154 -8.68 6.48 22.66
C VAL A 154 -7.73 5.75 21.71
N ARG A 155 -6.61 5.26 22.22
CA ARG A 155 -5.61 4.54 21.42
C ARG A 155 -6.15 3.24 20.85
N SER A 156 -6.82 2.43 21.65
CA SER A 156 -7.40 1.15 21.21
C SER A 156 -8.45 1.37 20.12
N TYR A 157 -9.30 2.40 20.25
CA TYR A 157 -10.21 2.80 19.17
C TYR A 157 -9.48 3.24 17.90
N CYS A 158 -8.43 4.06 18.03
CA CYS A 158 -7.60 4.45 16.90
C CYS A 158 -6.97 3.23 16.21
N MET A 159 -6.46 2.25 16.97
CA MET A 159 -5.88 1.02 16.43
C MET A 159 -6.92 0.20 15.66
N ILE A 160 -8.12 0.01 16.21
CA ILE A 160 -9.22 -0.70 15.53
C ILE A 160 -9.54 -0.05 14.18
N VAL A 161 -9.67 1.30 14.15
CA VAL A 161 -9.94 2.04 12.92
C VAL A 161 -8.78 1.90 11.92
N LEU A 162 -7.54 2.02 12.39
CA LEU A 162 -6.35 1.89 11.54
C LEU A 162 -6.19 0.47 10.97
N TYR A 163 -6.44 -0.58 11.76
CA TYR A 163 -6.44 -1.96 11.30
C TYR A 163 -7.54 -2.19 10.24
N GLY A 164 -8.76 -1.71 10.49
CA GLY A 164 -9.84 -1.79 9.52
C GLY A 164 -9.49 -1.08 8.21
N LEU A 165 -8.92 0.12 8.29
CA LEU A 165 -8.47 0.87 7.11
C LEU A 165 -7.35 0.14 6.36
N LEU A 166 -6.38 -0.45 7.07
CA LEU A 166 -5.30 -1.24 6.48
C LEU A 166 -5.83 -2.48 5.75
N MET A 167 -6.81 -3.18 6.33
CA MET A 167 -7.47 -4.33 5.71
C MET A 167 -8.23 -3.94 4.44
N LEU A 168 -8.95 -2.81 4.46
CA LEU A 168 -9.65 -2.28 3.30
C LEU A 168 -8.69 -1.87 2.17
N LEU A 169 -7.60 -1.17 2.51
CA LEU A 169 -6.56 -0.79 1.54
C LEU A 169 -5.88 -2.02 0.93
N SER A 170 -5.62 -3.05 1.73
CA SER A 170 -5.05 -4.32 1.27
C SER A 170 -5.99 -5.02 0.28
N LEU A 171 -7.29 -5.08 0.59
CA LEU A 171 -8.30 -5.65 -0.31
C LEU A 171 -8.38 -4.86 -1.63
N ARG A 172 -8.40 -3.53 -1.54
CA ARG A 172 -8.38 -2.64 -2.70
C ARG A 172 -7.14 -2.85 -3.56
N THR A 173 -5.98 -3.06 -2.94
CA THR A 173 -4.73 -3.37 -3.64
C THR A 173 -4.85 -4.69 -4.42
N PHE A 174 -5.45 -5.74 -3.82
CA PHE A 174 -5.69 -7.01 -4.53
C PHE A 174 -6.63 -6.84 -5.72
N LEU A 175 -7.72 -6.08 -5.55
CA LEU A 175 -8.67 -5.79 -6.62
C LEU A 175 -8.01 -5.02 -7.76
N HIS A 176 -7.27 -3.96 -7.44
CA HIS A 176 -6.61 -3.13 -8.45
C HIS A 176 -5.56 -3.93 -9.22
N ARG A 177 -4.82 -4.79 -8.51
CA ARG A 177 -3.89 -5.75 -9.12
C ARG A 177 -4.63 -6.73 -10.06
N LYS A 178 -5.76 -7.31 -9.64
CA LYS A 178 -6.56 -8.21 -10.49
C LYS A 178 -7.07 -7.51 -11.75
N ALA A 179 -7.40 -6.23 -11.66
CA ALA A 179 -7.80 -5.41 -12.81
C ALA A 179 -6.63 -5.11 -13.78
N LEU A 180 -5.40 -4.98 -13.27
CA LEU A 180 -4.22 -4.68 -14.10
C LEU A 180 -3.59 -5.92 -14.74
N PHE A 181 -3.55 -7.06 -14.05
CA PHE A 181 -2.85 -8.26 -14.50
C PHE A 181 -3.77 -9.41 -14.90
N GLY A 182 -5.09 -9.21 -14.80
CA GLY A 182 -6.10 -10.21 -15.12
C GLY A 182 -6.35 -11.21 -13.99
N SER A 183 -7.42 -11.98 -14.16
CA SER A 183 -7.77 -13.11 -13.28
C SER A 183 -6.79 -14.25 -13.49
N PHE A 184 -6.42 -14.97 -12.42
CA PHE A 184 -5.67 -16.21 -12.58
C PHE A 184 -6.54 -17.28 -13.23
N SER A 185 -6.09 -17.77 -14.38
CA SER A 185 -6.55 -19.05 -14.91
C SER A 185 -5.60 -20.13 -14.41
N PHE A 186 -6.12 -21.14 -13.71
CA PHE A 186 -5.36 -22.33 -13.34
C PHE A 186 -4.90 -23.15 -14.57
N LYS A 187 -5.41 -22.85 -15.76
CA LYS A 187 -5.13 -23.58 -17.01
C LYS A 187 -3.68 -23.47 -17.49
N ASN A 188 -2.93 -22.45 -17.06
CA ASN A 188 -1.52 -22.27 -17.44
C ASN A 188 -0.53 -22.97 -16.48
N SER A 189 -1.02 -23.70 -15.48
CA SER A 189 -0.17 -24.49 -14.57
C SER A 189 0.23 -25.83 -15.20
N THR A 190 -0.53 -26.29 -16.20
CA THR A 190 -0.32 -27.56 -16.92
C THR A 190 0.77 -27.48 -17.98
N GLU A 191 1.09 -26.29 -18.51
CA GLU A 191 2.20 -26.12 -19.48
C GLU A 191 3.58 -26.38 -18.85
N ASP A 192 3.73 -26.21 -17.53
CA ASP A 192 4.97 -26.60 -16.83
C ASP A 192 5.03 -28.11 -16.53
N LEU A 193 3.88 -28.81 -16.55
CA LEU A 193 3.79 -30.26 -16.30
C LEU A 193 3.93 -31.08 -17.59
N ASP A 194 3.54 -30.53 -18.73
CA ASP A 194 3.71 -31.14 -20.06
C ASP A 194 5.15 -31.06 -20.59
N ASN A 195 6.06 -30.37 -19.90
CA ASN A 195 7.48 -30.33 -20.26
C ASN A 195 8.29 -31.49 -19.65
N TRP A 196 7.63 -32.43 -18.95
CA TRP A 196 8.19 -33.74 -18.62
C TRP A 196 8.05 -34.65 -19.84
N SER A 197 9.11 -34.73 -20.64
CA SER A 197 9.19 -35.73 -21.71
C SER A 197 9.59 -37.07 -21.09
N PRO A 198 9.06 -38.22 -21.55
CA PRO A 198 9.59 -39.52 -21.14
C PRO A 198 11.01 -39.81 -21.68
N ALA A 199 11.58 -38.93 -22.50
CA ALA A 199 12.87 -39.10 -23.16
C ALA A 199 14.08 -39.03 -22.21
N ASP A 200 13.90 -38.45 -21.03
CA ASP A 200 14.91 -38.28 -19.98
C ASP A 200 15.04 -39.51 -19.05
N MET A 201 14.32 -40.60 -19.33
CA MET A 201 14.41 -41.88 -18.60
C MET A 201 15.19 -42.98 -19.33
N SER A 202 15.92 -42.65 -20.40
CA SER A 202 16.79 -43.61 -21.11
C SER A 202 18.27 -43.23 -21.00
N GLU A 203 18.83 -43.26 -19.79
CA GLU A 203 20.25 -43.49 -19.52
C GLU A 203 20.43 -44.35 -18.26
#